data_AF-A0A4R6KHG8-F1
#
_entry.id   AF-A0A4R6KHG8-F1
#
_cell.length_a   1.000
_cell.length_b   1.000
_cell.length_c   1.000
_cell.angle_alpha   90.00
_cell.angle_beta   90.00
_cell.angle_gamma   90.00
#
_symmetry.space_group_name_H-M   'P 1'
#
loop_
_entity.id
_entity.type
_entity.pdbx_description
1 polymer ?
#
loop_
_entity_poly.entity_id
_entity_poly.type
_entity_poly.pdbx_seq_one_letter_code
_entity_poly.pdbx_strand_id
1 'polypeptide(L)'
;MLEAAGQAAVRTGAPVNVHVSPYGREGVGIARRLTSLGVPPERVVLSHMDSNTALDREYHRELLELGIVIEFDNFGCENYSVQSGRFLRNNSDYERMQHIAELVAEGYGRQLTIGCDVYTKTQLTSFGGLGYDHLHKRIAPTLLEWFDVDASAIEEIVRNTPRRLLDWA
;
A
#
# COMPACT_ATOMS: atom_id res chain seq x y z
N MET A 1 -5.38 11.49 17.28
CA MET A 1 -5.21 11.83 15.85
C MET A 1 -6.10 10.95 14.97
N LEU A 2 -6.00 9.61 15.07
CA LEU A 2 -6.83 8.67 14.28
C LEU A 2 -8.35 8.98 14.34
N GLU A 3 -8.91 9.17 15.53
CA GLU A 3 -10.35 9.42 15.66
C GLU A 3 -10.80 10.73 15.02
N ALA A 4 -9.99 11.78 15.13
CA ALA A 4 -10.28 13.06 14.50
C ALA A 4 -10.26 12.94 12.96
N ALA A 5 -9.32 12.18 12.40
CA ALA A 5 -9.28 11.87 10.97
C ALA A 5 -10.51 11.07 10.53
N GLY A 6 -10.89 10.04 11.30
CA GLY A 6 -12.10 9.26 11.02
C GLY A 6 -13.38 10.11 11.03
N GLN A 7 -13.55 10.97 12.03
CA GLN A 7 -14.69 11.88 12.09
C GLN A 7 -14.68 12.90 10.94
N ALA A 8 -13.51 13.39 10.52
CA ALA A 8 -13.38 14.27 9.37
C ALA A 8 -13.79 13.56 8.07
N ALA A 9 -13.34 12.31 7.88
CA ALA A 9 -13.72 11.48 6.74
C ALA A 9 -15.24 11.24 6.69
N VAL A 10 -15.88 10.91 7.81
CA VAL A 10 -17.34 10.75 7.86
C VAL A 10 -18.08 12.01 7.45
N ARG A 11 -17.61 13.19 7.87
CA ARG A 11 -18.25 14.46 7.52
C ARG A 11 -18.03 14.89 6.07
N THR A 12 -16.95 14.45 5.44
CA THR A 12 -16.49 14.98 4.13
C THR A 12 -16.56 13.97 3.00
N GLY A 13 -16.69 12.68 3.29
CA GLY A 13 -16.55 11.58 2.33
C GLY A 13 -15.10 11.29 1.92
N ALA A 14 -14.12 12.05 2.41
CA ALA A 14 -12.71 11.86 2.08
C ALA A 14 -12.17 10.52 2.57
N PRO A 15 -11.25 9.88 1.84
CA PRO A 15 -10.55 8.70 2.34
C PRO A 15 -9.63 9.06 3.52
N VAL A 16 -9.31 8.05 4.33
CA VAL A 16 -8.29 8.14 5.39
C VAL A 16 -7.15 7.20 5.02
N ASN A 17 -5.97 7.76 4.77
CA ASN A 17 -4.73 7.01 4.68
C ASN A 17 -4.01 7.03 6.05
N VAL A 18 -3.55 5.87 6.51
CA VAL A 18 -2.82 5.73 7.77
C VAL A 18 -1.46 5.06 7.53
N HIS A 19 -0.40 5.78 7.90
CA HIS A 19 0.93 5.22 8.12
C HIS A 19 0.90 4.23 9.29
N VAL A 20 1.33 2.99 9.06
CA VAL A 20 1.44 1.95 10.09
C VAL A 20 2.88 1.58 10.38
N SER A 21 3.10 0.98 11.55
CA SER A 21 4.41 0.52 12.00
C SER A 21 4.89 -0.66 11.15
N PRO A 22 6.18 -0.72 10.77
CA PRO A 22 6.74 -1.83 10.01
C PRO A 22 7.04 -3.07 10.86
N TYR A 23 6.51 -3.15 12.10
CA TYR A 23 6.87 -4.16 13.10
C TYR A 23 5.68 -4.93 13.70
N GLY A 24 4.44 -4.65 13.26
CA GLY A 24 3.25 -5.13 13.94
C GLY A 24 2.09 -5.43 13.00
N ARG A 25 1.00 -5.93 13.60
CA ARG A 25 -0.27 -6.24 12.93
C ARG A 25 -1.39 -5.27 13.36
N GLU A 26 -1.04 -4.08 13.84
CA GLU A 26 -2.01 -3.13 14.42
C GLU A 26 -3.02 -2.59 13.40
N GLY A 27 -2.75 -2.71 12.10
CA GLY A 27 -3.65 -2.29 11.02
C GLY A 27 -5.06 -2.87 11.15
N VAL A 28 -5.25 -4.08 11.68
CA VAL A 28 -6.60 -4.65 11.92
C VAL A 28 -7.36 -3.83 12.95
N GLY A 29 -6.70 -3.46 14.05
CA GLY A 29 -7.28 -2.61 15.08
C GLY A 29 -7.57 -1.19 14.57
N ILE A 30 -6.67 -0.63 13.75
CA ILE A 30 -6.82 0.68 13.12
C ILE A 30 -8.02 0.69 12.17
N ALA A 31 -8.11 -0.29 11.27
CA ALA A 31 -9.21 -0.45 10.33
C ALA A 31 -10.55 -0.60 11.06
N ARG A 32 -10.63 -1.49 12.04
CA ARG A 32 -11.83 -1.66 12.88
C ARG A 32 -12.20 -0.39 13.64
N ARG A 33 -11.22 0.39 14.11
CA ARG A 33 -11.51 1.66 14.79
C ARG A 33 -12.11 2.68 13.83
N LEU A 34 -11.54 2.84 12.64
CA LEU A 34 -12.06 3.78 11.63
C LEU A 34 -13.47 3.39 11.16
N THR A 35 -13.71 2.10 10.90
CA THR A 35 -15.04 1.62 10.52
C THR A 35 -16.05 1.78 11.66
N SER A 36 -15.65 1.57 12.93
CA SER A 36 -16.50 1.83 14.10
C SER A 36 -16.94 3.30 14.24
N LEU A 37 -16.17 4.23 13.65
CA LEU A 37 -16.51 5.66 13.63
C LEU A 37 -17.46 6.02 12.48
N GLY A 38 -17.73 5.08 11.55
CA GLY A 38 -18.59 5.26 10.39
C GLY A 38 -17.86 5.50 9.08
N VAL A 39 -16.53 5.39 9.03
CA VAL A 39 -15.77 5.49 7.77
C VAL A 39 -16.06 4.24 6.92
N PRO A 40 -16.50 4.36 5.67
CA PRO A 40 -16.65 3.19 4.79
C PRO A 40 -15.33 2.44 4.64
N PRO A 41 -15.28 1.10 4.77
CA PRO A 41 -14.03 0.35 4.69
C PRO A 41 -13.23 0.64 3.42
N GLU A 42 -13.91 0.75 2.28
CA GLU A 42 -13.29 1.03 0.99
C GLU A 42 -12.66 2.43 0.88
N ARG A 43 -12.87 3.30 1.89
CA ARG A 43 -12.25 4.62 2.06
C ARG A 43 -11.11 4.62 3.07
N VAL A 44 -10.81 3.49 3.70
CA VAL A 44 -9.65 3.31 4.60
C VAL A 44 -8.50 2.75 3.78
N VAL A 45 -7.34 3.40 3.87
CA VAL A 45 -6.08 2.98 3.23
C VAL A 45 -5.02 2.80 4.32
N LEU A 46 -4.30 1.68 4.30
CA LEU A 46 -3.12 1.47 5.13
C LEU A 46 -1.86 1.47 4.26
N SER A 47 -0.94 2.38 4.57
CA SER A 47 0.38 2.52 3.92
C SER A 47 1.41 1.55 4.49
N HIS A 48 2.54 1.38 3.80
CA HIS A 48 3.67 0.53 4.20
C HIS A 48 3.34 -0.94 4.45
N MET A 49 2.35 -1.45 3.72
CA MET A 49 1.96 -2.86 3.77
C MET A 49 3.01 -3.78 3.12
N ASP A 50 4.13 -3.22 2.68
CA ASP A 50 5.24 -3.89 2.03
C ASP A 50 6.58 -3.71 2.77
N SER A 51 6.54 -3.25 4.02
CA SER A 51 7.68 -3.15 4.93
C SER A 51 8.03 -4.48 5.62
N ASN A 52 9.15 -4.55 6.34
CA ASN A 52 9.84 -5.80 6.77
C ASN A 52 8.93 -6.92 7.33
N THR A 53 8.02 -6.64 8.27
CA THR A 53 7.10 -7.66 8.81
C THR A 53 5.75 -7.74 8.09
N ALA A 54 5.54 -6.90 7.08
CA ALA A 54 4.23 -6.68 6.46
C ALA A 54 3.97 -7.55 5.23
N LEU A 55 4.97 -8.18 4.61
CA LEU A 55 4.71 -9.26 3.61
C LEU A 55 4.23 -10.58 4.26
N ASP A 56 3.35 -10.46 5.26
CA ASP A 56 2.57 -11.53 5.86
C ASP A 56 1.24 -11.64 5.11
N ARG A 57 1.09 -12.72 4.34
CA ARG A 57 -0.10 -12.91 3.50
C ARG A 57 -1.36 -13.13 4.32
N GLU A 58 -1.26 -13.79 5.47
CA GLU A 58 -2.41 -14.00 6.35
C GLU A 58 -2.87 -12.67 6.93
N TYR A 59 -1.94 -11.82 7.34
CA TYR A 59 -2.24 -10.48 7.80
C TYR A 59 -2.92 -9.62 6.72
N HIS A 60 -2.40 -9.65 5.49
CA HIS A 60 -3.03 -8.92 4.39
C HIS A 60 -4.42 -9.44 4.05
N ARG A 61 -4.64 -10.75 4.04
CA ARG A 61 -5.99 -11.32 3.88
C ARG A 61 -6.93 -10.83 4.96
N GLU A 62 -6.51 -10.87 6.23
CA GLU A 62 -7.32 -10.38 7.35
C GLU A 62 -7.72 -8.91 7.16
N LEU A 63 -6.81 -8.06 6.67
CA LEU A 63 -7.12 -6.66 6.34
C LEU A 63 -8.08 -6.54 5.15
N LEU A 64 -7.83 -7.28 4.08
CA LEU A 64 -8.61 -7.24 2.85
C LEU A 64 -10.03 -7.77 3.07
N GLU A 65 -10.22 -8.76 3.94
CA GLU A 65 -11.53 -9.25 4.37
C GLU A 65 -12.36 -8.19 5.12
N LEU A 66 -11.71 -7.18 5.72
CA LEU A 66 -12.41 -6.01 6.30
C LEU A 66 -12.91 -5.04 5.22
N GLY A 67 -12.53 -5.22 3.96
CA GLY A 67 -12.95 -4.37 2.83
C GLY A 67 -12.10 -3.12 2.63
N ILE A 68 -10.96 -2.98 3.34
CA ILE A 68 -10.09 -1.82 3.21
C ILE A 68 -9.17 -1.90 2.00
N VAL A 69 -8.51 -0.78 1.68
CA VAL A 69 -7.40 -0.74 0.73
C VAL A 69 -6.08 -0.89 1.47
N ILE A 70 -5.16 -1.69 0.93
CA ILE A 70 -3.77 -1.74 1.38
C ILE A 70 -2.85 -1.20 0.29
N GLU A 71 -1.83 -0.46 0.70
CA GLU A 71 -0.90 0.22 -0.18
C GLU A 71 0.51 -0.36 -0.04
N PHE A 72 1.09 -0.74 -1.19
CA PHE A 72 2.48 -1.14 -1.34
C PHE A 72 3.25 0.06 -1.86
N ASP A 73 3.70 0.93 -0.95
CA ASP A 73 4.24 2.25 -1.28
C ASP A 73 5.76 2.34 -1.26
N ASN A 74 6.50 1.27 -0.99
CA ASN A 74 7.96 1.33 -0.89
C ASN A 74 8.69 0.85 -2.15
N PHE A 75 8.06 0.86 -3.33
CA PHE A 75 8.73 0.43 -4.57
C PHE A 75 9.97 1.28 -4.86
N GLY A 76 11.09 0.59 -5.09
CA GLY A 76 12.41 1.18 -5.29
C GLY A 76 13.17 1.52 -4.01
N CYS A 77 12.61 1.22 -2.83
CA CYS A 77 13.27 1.33 -1.54
C CYS A 77 13.61 -0.07 -1.01
N GLU A 78 14.82 -0.54 -1.33
CA GLU A 78 15.35 -1.86 -0.91
C GLU A 78 16.47 -1.75 0.13
N ASN A 79 16.60 -0.59 0.76
CA ASN A 79 17.65 -0.36 1.76
C ASN A 79 17.34 -1.09 3.08
N TYR A 80 18.35 -1.12 3.94
CA TYR A 80 18.18 -1.49 5.34
C TYR A 80 18.52 -0.30 6.23
N SER A 81 18.00 -0.32 7.46
CA SER A 81 18.34 0.65 8.48
C SER A 81 18.31 0.02 9.87
N VAL A 82 18.94 0.67 10.84
CA VAL A 82 18.76 0.35 12.26
C VAL A 82 17.99 1.49 12.89
N GLN A 83 16.75 1.23 13.26
CA GLN A 83 15.86 2.23 13.87
C GLN A 83 15.41 1.73 15.23
N SER A 84 15.53 2.59 16.26
CA SER A 84 15.10 2.27 17.62
C SER A 84 15.65 0.93 18.14
N GLY A 85 16.90 0.61 17.79
CA GLY A 85 17.58 -0.63 18.18
C GLY A 85 17.13 -1.89 17.42
N ARG A 86 16.33 -1.75 16.35
CA ARG A 86 15.85 -2.86 15.52
C ARG A 86 16.45 -2.78 14.12
N PHE A 87 16.88 -3.92 13.60
CA PHE A 87 17.28 -4.06 12.21
C PHE A 87 16.04 -4.14 11.32
N LEU A 88 15.94 -3.21 10.38
CA LEU A 88 14.91 -3.16 9.35
C LEU A 88 15.54 -3.42 8.00
N ARG A 89 15.07 -4.46 7.32
CA ARG A 89 15.32 -4.67 5.89
C ARG A 89 14.03 -4.38 5.14
N ASN A 90 14.07 -3.48 4.15
CA ASN A 90 12.95 -3.39 3.23
C ASN A 90 12.92 -4.60 2.30
N ASN A 91 11.73 -5.04 1.96
CA ASN A 91 11.56 -6.07 0.94
C ASN A 91 12.08 -5.53 -0.41
N SER A 92 12.47 -6.43 -1.30
CA SER A 92 12.79 -6.11 -2.68
C SER A 92 11.54 -5.87 -3.50
N ASP A 93 11.66 -5.17 -4.63
CA ASP A 93 10.56 -5.00 -5.57
C ASP A 93 10.09 -6.34 -6.12
N TYR A 94 10.99 -7.32 -6.28
CA TYR A 94 10.63 -8.69 -6.64
C TYR A 94 9.70 -9.32 -5.59
N GLU A 95 10.06 -9.26 -4.31
CA GLU A 95 9.24 -9.78 -3.20
C GLU A 95 7.87 -9.09 -3.16
N ARG A 96 7.82 -7.76 -3.38
CA ARG A 96 6.56 -7.00 -3.47
C ARG A 96 5.69 -7.45 -4.64
N MET A 97 6.27 -7.56 -5.83
CA MET A 97 5.54 -7.94 -7.04
C MET A 97 4.99 -9.36 -6.94
N GLN A 98 5.79 -10.30 -6.40
CA GLN A 98 5.34 -11.66 -6.16
C GLN A 98 4.13 -11.68 -5.21
N HIS A 99 4.19 -10.92 -4.12
CA HIS A 99 3.11 -10.88 -3.14
C HIS A 99 1.84 -10.22 -3.69
N ILE A 100 1.98 -9.16 -4.48
CA ILE A 100 0.85 -8.53 -5.17
C ILE A 100 0.18 -9.51 -6.14
N ALA A 101 0.96 -10.24 -6.94
CA ALA A 101 0.42 -11.23 -7.87
C ALA A 101 -0.39 -12.32 -7.14
N GLU A 102 0.10 -12.78 -6.00
CA GLU A 102 -0.60 -13.76 -5.18
C GLU A 102 -1.92 -13.21 -4.62
N LEU A 103 -1.97 -11.96 -4.15
CA LEU A 103 -3.21 -11.33 -3.69
C LEU A 103 -4.19 -11.06 -4.84
N VAL A 104 -3.68 -10.71 -6.03
CA VAL A 104 -4.51 -10.55 -7.24
C VAL A 104 -5.14 -11.89 -7.64
N ALA A 105 -4.37 -12.98 -7.64
CA ALA A 105 -4.86 -14.33 -7.94
C ALA A 105 -5.95 -14.79 -6.95
N GLU A 106 -5.95 -14.24 -5.73
CA GLU A 106 -6.98 -14.48 -4.71
C GLU A 106 -8.22 -13.57 -4.85
N GLY A 107 -8.23 -12.65 -5.82
CA GLY A 107 -9.36 -11.78 -6.13
C GLY A 107 -9.32 -10.40 -5.46
N TYR A 108 -8.22 -10.02 -4.83
CA TYR A 108 -8.13 -8.78 -4.05
C TYR A 108 -7.64 -7.54 -4.84
N GLY A 109 -7.43 -7.64 -6.16
CA GLY A 109 -6.82 -6.55 -6.95
C GLY A 109 -7.48 -5.17 -6.82
N ARG A 110 -8.81 -5.11 -6.60
CA ARG A 110 -9.58 -3.87 -6.42
C ARG A 110 -9.32 -3.14 -5.09
N GLN A 111 -8.61 -3.79 -4.18
CA GLN A 111 -8.26 -3.31 -2.85
C GLN A 111 -6.76 -3.06 -2.69
N LEU A 112 -5.99 -3.11 -3.78
CA LEU A 112 -4.56 -2.82 -3.78
C LEU A 112 -4.28 -1.49 -4.49
N THR A 113 -3.28 -0.77 -4.02
CA THR A 113 -2.66 0.36 -4.72
C THR A 113 -1.15 0.35 -4.48
N ILE A 114 -0.39 1.03 -5.33
CA ILE A 114 1.08 1.04 -5.28
C ILE A 114 1.66 2.46 -5.30
N GLY A 115 2.79 2.64 -4.63
CA GLY A 115 3.50 3.91 -4.46
C GLY A 115 5.03 3.71 -4.40
N CYS A 116 5.78 4.81 -4.34
CA CYS A 116 7.25 4.79 -4.15
C CYS A 116 7.74 5.40 -2.84
N ASP A 117 6.84 6.05 -2.08
CA ASP A 117 7.13 6.78 -0.84
C ASP A 117 8.47 7.54 -0.92
N VAL A 118 8.59 8.42 -1.92
CA VAL A 118 9.82 9.19 -2.11
C VAL A 118 9.90 10.26 -1.02
N TYR A 119 10.60 9.94 0.07
CA TYR A 119 10.79 10.82 1.22
C TYR A 119 12.24 11.28 1.42
N THR A 120 13.20 10.71 0.68
CA THR A 120 14.62 11.09 0.73
C THR A 120 15.16 11.55 -0.62
N LYS A 121 16.20 12.41 -0.61
CA LYS A 121 16.89 12.84 -1.84
C LYS A 121 17.45 11.65 -2.62
N THR A 122 17.97 10.64 -1.92
CA THR A 122 18.57 9.44 -2.50
C THR A 122 17.61 8.57 -3.30
N GLN A 123 16.29 8.74 -3.14
CA GLN A 123 15.29 8.05 -3.96
C GLN A 123 15.03 8.76 -5.31
N LEU A 124 15.47 10.02 -5.48
CA LEU A 124 15.29 10.77 -6.72
C LEU A 124 16.36 10.40 -7.75
N THR A 125 15.99 10.43 -9.04
CA THR A 125 16.89 10.13 -10.17
C THR A 125 18.11 11.06 -10.23
N SER A 126 17.96 12.32 -9.80
CA SER A 126 19.05 13.29 -9.72
C SER A 126 20.13 12.93 -8.70
N PHE A 127 19.85 11.99 -7.79
CA PHE A 127 20.79 11.48 -6.80
C PHE A 127 21.03 9.96 -6.94
N GLY A 128 20.72 9.38 -8.11
CA GLY A 128 20.95 7.97 -8.42
C GLY A 128 19.85 7.01 -7.95
N GLY A 129 18.75 7.52 -7.41
CA GLY A 129 17.57 6.71 -7.08
C GLY A 129 16.69 6.39 -8.29
N LEU A 130 15.64 5.62 -8.05
CA LEU A 130 14.74 5.15 -9.12
C LEU A 130 13.69 6.17 -9.55
N GLY A 131 13.38 7.15 -8.70
CA GLY A 131 12.45 8.25 -8.96
C GLY A 131 10.97 7.87 -8.97
N TYR A 132 10.13 8.88 -9.16
CA TYR A 132 8.67 8.72 -9.26
C TYR A 132 8.24 7.89 -10.48
N ASP A 133 9.10 7.80 -11.50
CA ASP A 133 8.77 7.09 -12.73
C ASP A 133 8.98 5.58 -12.67
N HIS A 134 9.53 5.09 -11.56
CA HIS A 134 9.79 3.68 -11.33
C HIS A 134 8.54 2.80 -11.45
N LEU A 135 7.41 3.24 -10.89
CA LEU A 135 6.16 2.49 -10.95
C LEU A 135 5.71 2.22 -12.38
N HIS A 136 5.70 3.26 -13.22
CA HIS A 136 5.15 3.15 -14.57
C HIS A 136 6.17 2.66 -15.60
N LYS A 137 7.47 2.92 -15.40
CA LYS A 137 8.52 2.45 -16.32
C LYS A 137 9.01 1.04 -16.03
N ARG A 138 8.87 0.55 -14.80
CA ARG A 138 9.46 -0.73 -14.37
C ARG A 138 8.44 -1.63 -13.73
N ILE A 139 7.76 -1.19 -12.67
CA ILE A 139 6.90 -2.08 -11.86
C ILE A 139 5.67 -2.57 -12.62
N ALA A 140 4.84 -1.67 -13.15
CA ALA A 140 3.61 -2.05 -13.84
C ALA A 140 3.87 -2.92 -15.10
N PRO A 141 4.84 -2.60 -15.98
CA PRO A 141 5.22 -3.50 -17.07
C PRO A 141 5.72 -4.85 -16.57
N THR A 142 6.51 -4.89 -15.50
CA THR A 142 7.08 -6.14 -14.99
C THR A 142 5.99 -7.05 -14.39
N LEU A 143 5.04 -6.49 -13.64
CA LEU A 143 3.89 -7.25 -13.14
C LEU A 143 3.10 -7.90 -14.29
N LEU A 144 2.86 -7.14 -15.36
CA LEU A 144 2.13 -7.60 -16.55
C LEU A 144 2.86 -8.70 -17.32
N GLU A 145 4.17 -8.52 -17.55
CA GLU A 145 4.96 -9.41 -18.41
C GLU A 145 5.46 -10.67 -17.68
N TRP A 146 5.69 -10.60 -16.37
CA TRP A 146 6.46 -11.62 -15.64
C TRP A 146 5.79 -12.21 -14.40
N PHE A 147 4.70 -11.62 -13.89
CA PHE A 147 4.06 -12.06 -12.64
C PHE A 147 2.59 -12.50 -12.81
N ASP A 148 2.14 -12.77 -14.04
CA ASP A 148 0.78 -13.25 -14.34
C ASP A 148 -0.33 -12.32 -13.80
N VAL A 149 -0.04 -11.01 -13.74
CA VAL A 149 -1.01 -9.98 -13.35
C VAL A 149 -1.56 -9.36 -14.62
N ASP A 150 -2.81 -9.68 -14.96
CA ASP A 150 -3.40 -9.21 -16.22
C ASP A 150 -3.56 -7.68 -16.29
N ALA A 151 -3.73 -7.16 -17.50
CA ALA A 151 -3.84 -5.73 -17.74
C ALA A 151 -5.01 -5.06 -16.99
N SER A 152 -6.10 -5.79 -16.73
CA SER A 152 -7.25 -5.26 -15.99
C SER A 152 -6.93 -5.12 -14.49
N ALA A 153 -6.22 -6.08 -13.91
CA ALA A 153 -5.72 -6.00 -12.55
C ALA A 153 -4.70 -4.86 -12.40
N ILE A 154 -3.78 -4.69 -13.36
CA ILE A 154 -2.87 -3.53 -13.36
C ILE A 154 -3.67 -2.23 -13.41
N GLU A 155 -4.66 -2.10 -14.30
CA GLU A 155 -5.50 -0.91 -14.39
C GLU A 155 -6.28 -0.63 -13.08
N GLU A 156 -6.78 -1.67 -12.42
CA GLU A 156 -7.40 -1.52 -11.10
C GLU A 156 -6.42 -0.93 -10.08
N ILE A 157 -5.22 -1.48 -9.99
CA ILE A 157 -4.21 -1.11 -8.99
C ILE A 157 -3.67 0.31 -9.23
N VAL A 158 -3.30 0.65 -10.47
CA VAL A 158 -2.56 1.90 -10.76
C VAL A 158 -3.47 3.06 -11.15
N ARG A 159 -4.74 2.80 -11.49
CA ARG A 159 -5.68 3.83 -11.97
C ARG A 159 -6.99 3.81 -11.21
N ASN A 160 -7.74 2.70 -11.20
CA ASN A 160 -9.13 2.75 -10.72
C ASN A 160 -9.23 2.85 -9.20
N THR A 161 -8.36 2.16 -8.45
CA THR A 161 -8.28 2.29 -6.99
C THR A 161 -7.83 3.69 -6.56
N PRO A 162 -6.72 4.27 -7.08
CA PRO A 162 -6.38 5.67 -6.81
C PRO A 162 -7.49 6.64 -7.20
N ARG A 163 -8.13 6.45 -8.36
CA ARG A 163 -9.21 7.32 -8.83
C ARG A 163 -10.39 7.30 -7.87
N ARG A 164 -10.93 6.13 -7.50
CA ARG A 164 -12.08 6.08 -6.57
C ARG A 164 -11.74 6.64 -5.19
N LEU A 165 -10.48 6.55 -4.77
CA LEU A 165 -10.01 7.13 -3.51
C LEU A 165 -9.94 8.65 -3.60
N LEU A 166 -9.33 9.19 -4.66
CA LEU A 166 -8.97 10.61 -4.78
C LEU A 166 -10.01 11.49 -5.48
N ASP A 167 -10.97 10.89 -6.19
CA ASP A 167 -12.12 11.54 -6.84
C ASP A 167 -13.38 11.25 -6.01
N TRP A 168 -13.42 11.75 -4.77
CA TRP A 168 -14.45 11.43 -3.76
C TRP A 168 -15.54 12.47 -3.59
N ALA A 169 -15.43 13.60 -4.27
CA ALA A 169 -16.33 14.75 -4.17
C ALA A 169 -17.54 14.62 -5.09
#